data_AF-A0AAD4EHA5-F1
#
_entry.id   AF-A0AAD4EHA5-F1
#
_cell.length_a   1.000
_cell.length_b   1.000
_cell.length_c   1.000
_cell.angle_alpha   90.00
_cell.angle_beta   90.00
_cell.angle_gamma   90.00
#
_symmetry.space_group_name_H-M   'P 1'
#
loop_
_entity.id
_entity.type
_entity.pdbx_description
1 polymer ?
#
loop_
_entity_poly.entity_id
_entity_poly.type
_entity_poly.pdbx_seq_one_letter_code
_entity_poly.pdbx_strand_id
1 'polypeptide(L)'
;MFPPLWYGSSSTVPVESEHVQRKPDVCLSEHTELRWNTILVVAELTTTSYTPSIPAGKTLDTKAWLIFREQPWRRFVLSLSFSNNYHELRVHVHDHSGGIVTPEINIHENPDAFKRVMACIVFGRRDCIGFDLTITINPKMTSLLSGAFWARNIKGQIAFNENVYNLLKVIFCNQGLVGCGTVCYLARRDGEEFIIKDHWVKGDKSVVLNEVEMLKALKDIPGVPQYVEHCLMEVEPGKVDDTQMYRQKIYNSTQGVYRTHVRLILKPRARPLHEF
;
A
#
# COMPACT_ATOMS: atom_id res chain seq x y z
N MET A 1 6.32 7.47 -21.69
CA MET A 1 5.81 6.25 -21.04
C MET A 1 4.38 6.07 -21.50
N PHE A 2 3.99 4.90 -22.00
CA PHE A 2 2.59 4.64 -22.38
C PHE A 2 1.71 4.58 -21.12
N PRO A 3 0.44 5.00 -21.18
CA PRO A 3 -0.46 4.86 -20.04
C PRO A 3 -0.63 3.37 -19.68
N PRO A 4 -0.93 3.06 -18.41
CA PRO A 4 -1.23 1.69 -18.01
C PRO A 4 -2.45 1.16 -18.80
N LEU A 5 -2.45 -0.13 -19.08
CA LEU A 5 -3.48 -0.82 -19.86
C LEU A 5 -4.26 -1.80 -19.00
N TRP A 6 -5.53 -1.99 -19.33
CA TRP A 6 -6.38 -3.01 -18.72
C TRP A 6 -6.17 -4.36 -19.42
N TYR A 7 -5.97 -5.41 -18.64
CA TYR A 7 -5.75 -6.77 -19.08
C TYR A 7 -6.80 -7.71 -18.51
N GLY A 8 -7.46 -8.48 -19.39
CA GLY A 8 -8.34 -9.59 -19.03
C GLY A 8 -7.70 -10.97 -19.16
N SER A 9 -6.41 -11.04 -19.52
CA SER A 9 -5.68 -12.31 -19.73
C SER A 9 -5.57 -13.15 -18.46
N SER A 10 -5.59 -12.52 -17.28
CA SER A 10 -5.58 -13.21 -16.00
C SER A 10 -6.97 -13.62 -15.51
N SER A 11 -8.04 -13.46 -16.30
CA SER A 11 -9.40 -13.85 -15.90
C SER A 11 -9.61 -15.34 -15.74
N THR A 12 -8.76 -16.16 -16.37
CA THR A 12 -8.81 -17.63 -16.32
C THR A 12 -7.56 -18.25 -15.71
N VAL A 13 -6.45 -17.51 -15.67
CA VAL A 13 -5.16 -17.97 -15.15
C VAL A 13 -4.77 -17.14 -13.93
N PRO A 14 -4.45 -17.78 -12.79
CA PRO A 14 -3.94 -17.07 -11.63
C PRO A 14 -2.71 -16.22 -11.94
N VAL A 15 -2.64 -15.04 -11.33
CA VAL A 15 -1.42 -14.23 -11.33
C VAL A 15 -0.39 -14.93 -10.47
N GLU A 16 0.84 -15.02 -10.97
CA GLU A 16 1.95 -15.69 -10.29
C GLU A 16 2.08 -15.19 -8.84
N SER A 17 1.99 -16.14 -7.91
CA SER A 17 2.03 -15.92 -6.46
C SER A 17 2.46 -17.22 -5.81
N GLU A 18 3.41 -17.16 -4.89
CA GLU A 18 3.98 -18.36 -4.25
C GLU A 18 2.99 -19.12 -3.36
N HIS A 19 1.92 -18.46 -2.88
CA HIS A 19 1.09 -19.02 -1.80
C HIS A 19 -0.40 -18.98 -2.07
N VAL A 20 -0.88 -17.95 -2.78
CA VAL A 20 -2.31 -17.77 -2.98
C VAL A 20 -2.56 -17.58 -4.46
N GLN A 21 -3.13 -18.62 -5.07
CA GLN A 21 -3.58 -18.59 -6.44
C GLN A 21 -4.87 -17.75 -6.51
N ARG A 22 -4.74 -16.55 -7.09
CA ARG A 22 -5.86 -15.64 -7.34
C ARG A 22 -5.79 -15.12 -8.77
N LYS A 23 -6.95 -15.06 -9.39
CA LYS A 23 -7.18 -14.52 -10.72
C LYS A 23 -8.04 -13.25 -10.59
N PRO A 24 -7.58 -12.05 -10.98
CA PRO A 24 -8.47 -10.92 -11.20
C PRO A 24 -9.23 -11.11 -12.52
N ASP A 25 -10.49 -10.69 -12.60
CA ASP A 25 -11.20 -10.74 -13.88
C ASP A 25 -10.62 -9.72 -14.87
N VAL A 26 -10.30 -8.52 -14.37
CA VAL A 26 -9.52 -7.52 -15.11
C VAL A 26 -8.52 -6.85 -14.17
N CYS A 27 -7.34 -6.49 -14.66
CA CYS A 27 -6.37 -5.72 -13.90
C CYS A 27 -5.72 -4.62 -14.77
N LEU A 28 -5.35 -3.51 -14.13
CA LEU A 28 -4.61 -2.41 -14.73
C LEU A 28 -3.11 -2.61 -14.45
N SER A 29 -2.27 -2.51 -15.47
CA SER A 29 -0.82 -2.66 -15.33
C SER A 29 -0.07 -1.84 -16.40
N GLU A 30 1.15 -1.40 -16.07
CA GLU A 30 2.09 -0.84 -17.06
C GLU A 30 2.95 -1.93 -17.73
N HIS A 31 2.84 -3.15 -17.23
CA HIS A 31 3.63 -4.29 -17.66
C HIS A 31 2.72 -5.36 -18.26
N THR A 32 3.18 -5.95 -19.38
CA THR A 32 2.52 -7.06 -20.05
C THR A 32 2.65 -8.36 -19.27
N GLU A 33 3.77 -8.54 -18.57
CA GLU A 33 3.95 -9.61 -17.59
C GLU A 33 3.26 -9.21 -16.29
N LEU A 34 2.20 -9.94 -15.95
CA LEU A 34 1.34 -9.62 -14.81
C LEU A 34 1.85 -10.33 -13.55
N ARG A 35 2.25 -9.55 -12.57
CA ARG A 35 2.62 -9.96 -11.22
C ARG A 35 1.91 -9.06 -10.21
N TRP A 36 1.71 -9.55 -8.97
CA TRP A 36 1.06 -8.74 -7.93
C TRP A 36 1.83 -7.46 -7.56
N ASN A 37 3.14 -7.40 -7.80
CA ASN A 37 3.96 -6.19 -7.64
C ASN A 37 3.86 -5.20 -8.82
N THR A 38 3.33 -5.61 -9.98
CA THR A 38 3.16 -4.76 -11.17
C THR A 38 1.72 -4.29 -11.37
N ILE A 39 0.75 -5.01 -10.81
CA ILE A 39 -0.67 -4.68 -10.93
C ILE A 39 -0.99 -3.39 -10.14
N LEU A 40 -1.59 -2.43 -10.82
CA LEU A 40 -1.96 -1.14 -10.26
C LEU A 40 -3.31 -1.16 -9.55
N VAL A 41 -4.33 -1.71 -10.23
CA VAL A 41 -5.73 -1.80 -9.79
C VAL A 41 -6.31 -3.11 -10.30
N VAL A 42 -7.22 -3.73 -9.56
CA VAL A 42 -7.99 -4.90 -10.00
C VAL A 42 -9.47 -4.58 -10.10
N ALA A 43 -10.19 -5.30 -10.96
CA ALA A 43 -11.63 -5.21 -11.08
C ALA A 43 -12.25 -6.62 -11.12
N GLU A 44 -13.36 -6.79 -10.40
CA GLU A 44 -14.19 -8.00 -10.44
C GLU A 44 -15.51 -7.74 -11.14
N LEU A 45 -15.95 -8.73 -11.90
CA LEU A 45 -17.15 -8.65 -12.72
C LEU A 45 -18.14 -9.71 -12.25
N THR A 46 -19.37 -9.29 -11.96
CA THR A 46 -20.46 -10.20 -11.63
C THR A 46 -21.77 -9.75 -12.27
N THR A 47 -22.59 -10.71 -12.68
CA THR A 47 -23.95 -10.44 -13.17
C THR A 47 -24.93 -10.19 -12.05
N THR A 48 -24.62 -10.59 -10.81
CA THR A 48 -25.47 -10.41 -9.64
C THR A 48 -25.32 -9.02 -9.01
N SER A 49 -26.31 -8.57 -8.26
CA SER A 49 -26.16 -7.38 -7.40
C SER A 49 -25.03 -7.56 -6.38
N TYR A 50 -24.36 -6.45 -6.05
CA TYR A 50 -23.28 -6.47 -5.09
C TYR A 50 -23.79 -6.58 -3.65
N THR A 51 -23.21 -7.48 -2.87
CA THR A 51 -23.24 -7.44 -1.41
C THR A 51 -21.84 -7.73 -0.86
N PRO A 52 -21.46 -7.26 0.34
CA PRO A 52 -20.14 -7.56 0.89
C PRO A 52 -19.83 -9.06 1.04
N SER A 53 -20.88 -9.90 1.13
CA SER A 53 -20.73 -11.34 1.34
C SER A 53 -20.58 -12.15 0.05
N ILE A 54 -20.82 -11.56 -1.12
CA ILE A 54 -20.68 -12.28 -2.40
C ILE A 54 -19.20 -12.57 -2.72
N PRO A 55 -18.92 -13.58 -3.58
CA PRO A 55 -17.55 -13.92 -3.96
C PRO A 55 -16.74 -12.75 -4.52
N ALA A 56 -17.35 -11.87 -5.34
CA ALA A 56 -16.67 -10.69 -5.87
C ALA A 56 -16.16 -9.75 -4.76
N GLY A 57 -16.95 -9.47 -3.72
CA GLY A 57 -16.50 -8.66 -2.58
C GLY A 57 -15.35 -9.33 -1.80
N LYS A 58 -15.54 -10.59 -1.40
CA LYS A 58 -14.51 -11.34 -0.63
C LYS A 58 -13.19 -11.52 -1.39
N THR A 59 -13.26 -11.71 -2.70
CA THR A 59 -12.05 -11.87 -3.52
C THR A 59 -11.30 -10.55 -3.67
N LEU A 60 -11.99 -9.40 -3.72
CA LEU A 60 -11.37 -8.08 -3.70
C LEU A 60 -10.55 -7.85 -2.43
N ASP A 61 -11.06 -8.24 -1.25
CA ASP A 61 -10.29 -8.14 0.00
C ASP A 61 -8.97 -8.93 -0.07
N THR A 62 -9.02 -10.16 -0.61
CA THR A 62 -7.83 -11.01 -0.77
C THR A 62 -6.85 -10.40 -1.78
N LYS A 63 -7.35 -9.78 -2.85
CA LYS A 63 -6.52 -9.18 -3.90
C LYS A 63 -5.89 -7.87 -3.43
N ALA A 64 -6.61 -7.06 -2.66
CA ALA A 64 -6.06 -5.88 -1.99
C ALA A 64 -4.93 -6.27 -1.04
N TRP A 65 -5.12 -7.35 -0.25
CA TRP A 65 -4.07 -7.91 0.59
C TRP A 65 -2.83 -8.35 -0.22
N LEU A 66 -3.01 -9.04 -1.35
CA LEU A 66 -1.89 -9.43 -2.22
C LEU A 66 -1.15 -8.22 -2.78
N ILE A 67 -1.86 -7.17 -3.18
CA ILE A 67 -1.24 -5.91 -3.64
C ILE A 67 -0.45 -5.26 -2.51
N PHE A 68 -1.02 -5.08 -1.32
CA PHE A 68 -0.29 -4.50 -0.18
C PHE A 68 0.96 -5.29 0.16
N ARG A 69 0.84 -6.62 0.16
CA ARG A 69 1.98 -7.50 0.39
C ARG A 69 3.08 -7.28 -0.62
N GLU A 70 2.75 -7.26 -1.91
CA GLU A 70 3.76 -7.13 -2.97
C GLU A 70 4.24 -5.69 -3.20
N GLN A 71 3.47 -4.71 -2.73
CA GLN A 71 3.72 -3.28 -2.88
C GLN A 71 3.56 -2.56 -1.52
N PRO A 72 4.43 -2.86 -0.54
CA PRO A 72 4.34 -2.31 0.81
C PRO A 72 4.53 -0.78 0.91
N TRP A 73 4.90 -0.12 -0.20
CA TRP A 73 5.00 1.34 -0.34
C TRP A 73 3.66 1.98 -0.78
N ARG A 74 2.55 1.27 -0.61
CA ARG A 74 1.20 1.79 -0.83
C ARG A 74 0.62 2.31 0.49
N ARG A 75 -0.05 3.45 0.42
CA ARG A 75 -0.87 4.02 1.50
C ARG A 75 -2.28 3.41 1.52
N PHE A 76 -2.83 3.15 0.34
CA PHE A 76 -4.09 2.46 0.13
C PHE A 76 -4.08 1.69 -1.21
N VAL A 77 -5.04 0.79 -1.38
CA VAL A 77 -5.28 0.05 -2.62
C VAL A 77 -6.67 0.38 -3.12
N LEU A 78 -6.76 0.75 -4.39
CA LEU A 78 -8.04 0.86 -5.10
C LEU A 78 -8.35 -0.43 -5.84
N SER A 79 -9.60 -0.83 -5.80
CA SER A 79 -10.15 -1.88 -6.67
C SER A 79 -11.58 -1.55 -7.10
N LEU A 80 -12.05 -2.20 -8.16
CA LEU A 80 -13.37 -1.94 -8.74
C LEU A 80 -14.24 -3.20 -8.69
N SER A 81 -15.55 -3.01 -8.60
CA SER A 81 -16.50 -4.08 -8.91
C SER A 81 -17.55 -3.58 -9.88
N PHE A 82 -17.80 -4.36 -10.93
CA PHE A 82 -18.93 -4.20 -11.83
C PHE A 82 -19.98 -5.26 -11.51
N SER A 83 -21.13 -4.84 -11.04
CA SER A 83 -22.23 -5.72 -10.61
C SER A 83 -23.51 -5.47 -11.41
N ASN A 84 -24.52 -6.29 -11.17
CA ASN A 84 -25.85 -6.18 -11.77
C ASN A 84 -25.78 -6.08 -13.31
N ASN A 85 -25.38 -7.19 -13.94
CA ASN A 85 -25.06 -7.25 -15.37
C ASN A 85 -24.05 -6.17 -15.82
N TYR A 86 -23.10 -5.84 -14.95
CA TYR A 86 -22.02 -4.88 -15.16
C TYR A 86 -22.46 -3.41 -15.31
N HIS A 87 -23.72 -3.09 -15.03
CA HIS A 87 -24.23 -1.73 -15.11
C HIS A 87 -23.82 -0.87 -13.90
N GLU A 88 -23.52 -1.51 -12.77
CA GLU A 88 -23.19 -0.81 -11.53
C GLU A 88 -21.69 -0.89 -11.23
N LEU A 89 -21.03 0.26 -11.20
CA LEU A 89 -19.67 0.42 -10.71
C LEU A 89 -19.68 0.73 -9.21
N ARG A 90 -18.77 0.08 -8.46
CA ARG A 90 -18.35 0.52 -7.13
C ARG A 90 -16.83 0.61 -7.05
N VAL A 91 -16.34 1.60 -6.32
CA VAL A 91 -14.92 1.74 -5.99
C VAL A 91 -14.71 1.24 -4.57
N HIS A 92 -13.70 0.40 -4.40
CA HIS A 92 -13.27 -0.15 -3.14
C HIS A 92 -11.94 0.48 -2.77
N VAL A 93 -11.83 0.92 -1.52
CA VAL A 93 -10.60 1.47 -0.96
C VAL A 93 -10.21 0.62 0.23
N HIS A 94 -9.05 -0.01 0.16
CA HIS A 94 -8.46 -0.73 1.28
C HIS A 94 -7.25 0.03 1.78
N ASP A 95 -7.25 0.39 3.05
CA ASP A 95 -6.12 1.01 3.75
C ASP A 95 -5.77 0.19 5.01
N HIS A 96 -4.82 0.68 5.82
CA HIS A 96 -4.38 -0.01 7.03
C HIS A 96 -5.39 -0.01 8.19
N SER A 97 -6.57 0.58 7.97
CA SER A 97 -7.75 0.54 8.85
C SER A 97 -8.86 -0.36 8.28
N GLY A 98 -8.66 -1.04 7.14
CA GLY A 98 -9.63 -1.94 6.49
C GLY A 98 -10.18 -1.46 5.14
N GLY A 99 -11.24 -2.10 4.66
CA GLY A 99 -11.91 -1.77 3.40
C GLY A 99 -13.13 -0.88 3.57
N ILE A 100 -13.34 0.04 2.64
CA ILE A 100 -14.60 0.77 2.42
C ILE A 100 -15.02 0.66 0.95
N VAL A 101 -16.32 0.81 0.70
CA VAL A 101 -16.89 0.69 -0.64
C VAL A 101 -17.82 1.87 -0.89
N THR A 102 -17.76 2.45 -2.09
CA THR A 102 -18.70 3.50 -2.49
C THR A 102 -20.13 2.97 -2.66
N PRO A 103 -21.14 3.83 -2.63
CA PRO A 103 -22.43 3.52 -3.25
C PRO A 103 -22.28 3.08 -4.71
N GLU A 104 -23.33 2.46 -5.24
CA GLU A 104 -23.40 2.11 -6.66
C GLU A 104 -23.44 3.34 -7.55
N ILE A 105 -22.72 3.24 -8.66
CA ILE A 105 -22.75 4.19 -9.77
C ILE A 105 -23.28 3.43 -10.97
N ASN A 106 -24.54 3.66 -11.35
CA ASN A 106 -25.04 3.15 -12.62
C ASN A 106 -24.33 3.88 -13.76
N ILE A 107 -23.53 3.16 -14.55
CA ILE A 107 -22.65 3.73 -15.57
C ILE A 107 -23.42 4.27 -16.79
N HIS A 108 -24.66 3.81 -17.00
CA HIS A 108 -25.51 4.27 -18.08
C HIS A 108 -26.27 5.54 -17.70
N GLU A 109 -26.67 5.67 -16.44
CA GLU A 109 -27.33 6.86 -15.91
C GLU A 109 -26.33 7.97 -15.58
N ASN A 110 -25.12 7.62 -15.15
CA ASN A 110 -24.06 8.57 -14.81
C ASN A 110 -22.72 8.25 -15.51
N PRO A 111 -22.66 8.36 -16.84
CA PRO A 111 -21.45 8.05 -17.61
C PRO A 111 -20.28 8.96 -17.27
N ASP A 112 -20.53 10.18 -16.80
CA ASP A 112 -19.47 11.11 -16.44
C ASP A 112 -18.78 10.74 -15.13
N ALA A 113 -19.51 10.18 -14.15
CA ALA A 113 -18.89 9.60 -12.96
C ALA A 113 -17.99 8.42 -13.34
N PHE A 114 -18.46 7.52 -14.21
CA PHE A 114 -17.66 6.41 -14.75
C PHE A 114 -16.38 6.92 -15.43
N LYS A 115 -16.49 7.87 -16.37
CA LYS A 115 -15.33 8.47 -17.06
C LYS A 115 -14.33 9.07 -16.07
N ARG A 116 -14.80 9.83 -15.07
CA ARG A 116 -13.93 10.46 -14.06
C ARG A 116 -13.19 9.42 -13.23
N VAL A 117 -13.85 8.35 -12.79
CA VAL A 117 -13.21 7.26 -12.04
C VAL A 117 -12.13 6.59 -12.89
N MET A 118 -12.48 6.20 -14.11
CA MET A 118 -11.53 5.54 -15.02
C MET A 118 -10.36 6.44 -15.40
N ALA A 119 -10.62 7.73 -15.67
CA ALA A 119 -9.58 8.69 -16.00
C ALA A 119 -8.62 8.94 -14.82
N CYS A 120 -9.15 9.05 -13.60
CA CYS A 120 -8.33 9.18 -12.40
C CYS A 120 -7.44 7.95 -12.17
N ILE A 121 -7.99 6.74 -12.38
CA ILE A 121 -7.26 5.49 -12.19
C ILE A 121 -6.16 5.29 -13.25
N VAL A 122 -6.43 5.62 -14.51
CA VAL A 122 -5.51 5.36 -15.63
C VAL A 122 -4.50 6.49 -15.83
N PHE A 123 -4.94 7.74 -15.73
CA PHE A 123 -4.14 8.92 -16.06
C PHE A 123 -3.80 9.81 -14.86
N GLY A 124 -4.39 9.52 -13.69
CA GLY A 124 -4.07 10.23 -12.47
C GLY A 124 -2.62 10.03 -12.04
N ARG A 125 -2.18 10.91 -11.15
CA ARG A 125 -0.90 10.76 -10.47
C ARG A 125 -0.93 9.50 -9.59
N ARG A 126 0.24 8.93 -9.29
CA ARG A 126 0.33 7.65 -8.57
C ARG A 126 -0.20 7.71 -7.13
N ASP A 127 -0.15 8.88 -6.51
CA ASP A 127 -0.81 9.16 -5.23
C ASP A 127 -2.33 8.96 -5.29
N CYS A 128 -2.99 9.23 -6.42
CA CYS A 128 -4.43 9.02 -6.61
C CYS A 128 -4.84 7.54 -6.51
N ILE A 129 -3.94 6.62 -6.81
CA ILE A 129 -4.15 5.16 -6.69
C ILE A 129 -3.35 4.56 -5.52
N GLY A 130 -2.93 5.41 -4.59
CA GLY A 130 -2.44 5.03 -3.27
C GLY A 130 -0.94 4.77 -3.17
N PHE A 131 -0.11 5.15 -4.15
CA PHE A 131 1.34 5.12 -3.95
C PHE A 131 1.79 6.26 -3.03
N ASP A 132 2.85 6.00 -2.27
CA ASP A 132 3.64 7.05 -1.63
C ASP A 132 4.66 7.61 -2.64
N LEU A 133 4.56 8.91 -2.94
CA LEU A 133 5.43 9.57 -3.92
C LEU A 133 6.84 9.84 -3.40
N THR A 134 7.05 9.73 -2.09
CA THR A 134 8.39 9.82 -1.50
C THR A 134 9.18 8.53 -1.73
N ILE A 135 8.52 7.43 -2.11
CA ILE A 135 9.15 6.14 -2.38
C ILE A 135 9.12 5.86 -3.88
N THR A 136 10.30 5.65 -4.47
CA THR A 136 10.44 5.15 -5.84
C THR A 136 11.07 3.77 -5.81
N ILE A 137 10.35 2.73 -6.25
CA ILE A 137 10.85 1.36 -6.34
C ILE A 137 10.71 0.86 -7.77
N ASN A 138 11.73 0.16 -8.27
CA ASN A 138 11.62 -0.56 -9.53
C ASN A 138 10.98 -1.94 -9.29
N PRO A 139 9.73 -2.18 -9.72
CA PRO A 139 9.02 -3.44 -9.43
C PRO A 139 9.70 -4.67 -10.06
N LYS A 140 10.41 -4.50 -11.19
CA LYS A 140 11.12 -5.62 -11.85
C LYS A 140 12.37 -6.07 -11.12
N MET A 141 12.85 -5.27 -10.17
CA MET A 141 14.06 -5.57 -9.38
C MET A 141 13.71 -6.00 -7.96
N THR A 142 12.46 -6.41 -7.72
CA THR A 142 12.10 -7.06 -6.46
C THR A 142 12.32 -8.56 -6.58
N SER A 143 13.26 -9.11 -5.82
CA SER A 143 13.45 -10.55 -5.71
C SER A 143 13.29 -10.97 -4.26
N LEU A 144 12.55 -12.07 -4.04
CA LEU A 144 12.50 -12.69 -2.73
C LEU A 144 13.89 -13.21 -2.38
N LEU A 145 14.27 -13.05 -1.12
CA LEU A 145 15.45 -13.73 -0.60
C LEU A 145 15.04 -15.15 -0.25
N SER A 146 15.76 -16.13 -0.79
CA SER A 146 15.52 -17.56 -0.59
C SER A 146 15.20 -17.87 0.88
N GLY A 147 13.96 -18.26 1.16
CA GLY A 147 13.52 -18.74 2.47
C GLY A 147 13.05 -17.66 3.48
N ALA A 148 13.23 -16.37 3.22
CA ALA A 148 12.81 -15.29 4.14
C ALA A 148 11.77 -14.39 3.48
N PHE A 149 10.49 -14.77 3.61
CA PHE A 149 9.34 -14.14 2.97
C PHE A 149 9.18 -12.62 3.25
N TRP A 150 9.54 -12.18 4.46
CA TRP A 150 9.53 -10.78 4.87
C TRP A 150 10.72 -9.98 4.34
N ALA A 151 11.67 -10.66 3.67
CA ALA A 151 12.96 -10.14 3.26
C ALA A 151 13.06 -10.07 1.73
N ARG A 152 13.18 -8.88 1.17
CA ARG A 152 13.19 -8.68 -0.29
C ARG A 152 14.33 -7.79 -0.71
N ASN A 153 15.11 -8.22 -1.71
CA ASN A 153 15.98 -7.27 -2.39
C ASN A 153 15.09 -6.31 -3.16
N ILE A 154 15.35 -5.02 -2.99
CA ILE A 154 14.66 -3.97 -3.72
C ILE A 154 15.70 -2.98 -4.21
N LYS A 155 15.41 -2.34 -5.35
CA LYS A 155 16.19 -1.19 -5.81
C LYS A 155 15.25 -0.01 -5.95
N GLY A 156 15.54 1.02 -5.17
CA GLY A 156 14.69 2.19 -5.08
C GLY A 156 15.30 3.28 -4.23
N GLN A 157 14.53 4.32 -3.99
CA GLN A 157 14.91 5.46 -3.18
C GLN A 157 13.74 5.90 -2.32
N ILE A 158 14.05 6.39 -1.12
CA ILE A 158 13.12 7.15 -0.29
C ILE A 158 13.66 8.56 -0.15
N ALA A 159 12.88 9.53 -0.60
CA ALA A 159 13.08 10.93 -0.30
C ALA A 159 12.46 11.23 1.07
N PHE A 160 13.20 11.91 1.92
CA PHE A 160 12.77 12.28 3.26
C PHE A 160 13.39 13.62 3.60
N ASN A 161 12.57 14.67 3.74
CA ASN A 161 13.04 16.05 3.80
C ASN A 161 13.97 16.35 2.61
N GLU A 162 15.18 16.86 2.87
CA GLU A 162 16.22 17.13 1.88
C GLU A 162 17.11 15.91 1.59
N ASN A 163 16.85 14.78 2.25
CA ASN A 163 17.68 13.58 2.20
C ASN A 163 17.12 12.53 1.23
N VAL A 164 18.01 11.84 0.52
CA VAL A 164 17.66 10.69 -0.32
C VAL A 164 18.39 9.45 0.17
N TYR A 165 17.62 8.42 0.50
CA TYR A 165 18.12 7.14 0.98
C TYR A 165 17.97 6.09 -0.12
N ASN A 166 19.07 5.45 -0.51
CA ASN A 166 19.04 4.35 -1.47
C ASN A 166 18.55 3.08 -0.75
N LEU A 167 17.42 2.53 -1.20
CA LEU A 167 16.86 1.30 -0.67
C LEU A 167 17.65 0.10 -1.16
N LEU A 168 18.06 -0.75 -0.22
CA LEU A 168 18.81 -1.98 -0.50
C LEU A 168 17.90 -3.21 -0.35
N LYS A 169 17.08 -3.22 0.71
CA LYS A 169 16.30 -4.41 1.08
C LYS A 169 15.09 -4.04 1.94
N VAL A 170 13.97 -4.71 1.75
CA VAL A 170 12.92 -4.82 2.78
C VAL A 170 13.39 -5.86 3.78
N ILE A 171 13.59 -5.47 5.04
CA ILE A 171 14.04 -6.36 6.12
C ILE A 171 12.93 -6.74 7.08
N PHE A 172 11.74 -6.17 6.94
CA PHE A 172 10.53 -6.61 7.61
C PHE A 172 9.33 -6.01 6.87
N CYS A 173 8.23 -6.76 6.79
CA CYS A 173 6.96 -6.25 6.30
C CYS A 173 5.83 -6.98 7.02
N ASN A 174 5.02 -6.25 7.77
CA ASN A 174 3.79 -6.76 8.33
C ASN A 174 2.84 -7.14 7.19
N GLN A 175 2.20 -8.29 7.33
CA GLN A 175 1.36 -8.90 6.31
C GLN A 175 -0.13 -8.70 6.59
N GLY A 176 -0.50 -8.03 7.69
CA GLY A 176 -1.90 -7.74 7.98
C GLY A 176 -2.48 -6.67 7.05
N LEU A 177 -3.66 -6.94 6.49
CA LEU A 177 -4.44 -5.91 5.75
C LEU A 177 -4.83 -4.75 6.67
N VAL A 178 -5.21 -5.08 7.92
CA VAL A 178 -5.53 -4.11 8.97
C VAL A 178 -4.45 -4.17 10.04
N GLY A 179 -3.99 -3.01 10.51
CA GLY A 179 -2.98 -2.96 11.57
C GLY A 179 -1.96 -1.85 11.34
N CYS A 180 -0.77 -2.04 11.90
CA CYS A 180 0.29 -1.03 11.78
C CYS A 180 0.95 -0.98 10.41
N GLY A 181 0.70 -1.96 9.52
CA GLY A 181 1.27 -1.97 8.17
C GLY A 181 2.80 -1.81 8.13
N THR A 182 3.51 -2.18 9.21
CA THR A 182 4.91 -1.80 9.40
C THR A 182 5.82 -2.42 8.34
N VAL A 183 6.59 -1.58 7.67
CA VAL A 183 7.63 -1.97 6.73
C VAL A 183 8.95 -1.41 7.24
N CYS A 184 9.97 -2.27 7.35
CA CYS A 184 11.32 -1.83 7.66
C CYS A 184 12.20 -2.05 6.44
N TYR A 185 12.89 -0.99 6.04
CA TYR A 185 13.85 -1.00 4.95
C TYR A 185 15.26 -0.86 5.49
N LEU A 186 16.18 -1.62 4.91
CA LEU A 186 17.59 -1.31 4.94
C LEU A 186 17.89 -0.32 3.81
N ALA A 187 18.45 0.82 4.18
CA ALA A 187 18.81 1.87 3.25
C ALA A 187 20.25 2.35 3.45
N ARG A 188 20.79 3.05 2.46
CA ARG A 188 22.12 3.64 2.50
C ARG A 188 22.10 5.09 2.02
N ARG A 189 22.80 5.96 2.76
CA ARG A 189 23.04 7.36 2.41
C ARG A 189 24.49 7.69 2.78
N ASP A 190 25.23 8.32 1.87
CA ASP A 190 26.63 8.75 2.10
C ASP A 190 27.56 7.65 2.63
N GLY A 191 27.36 6.42 2.17
CA GLY A 191 28.16 5.25 2.58
C GLY A 191 27.71 4.60 3.90
N GLU A 192 26.81 5.21 4.66
CA GLU A 192 26.31 4.69 5.94
C GLU A 192 24.98 3.95 5.77
N GLU A 193 24.77 2.88 6.56
CA GLU A 193 23.52 2.10 6.58
C GLU A 193 22.54 2.58 7.65
N PHE A 194 21.27 2.66 7.27
CA PHE A 194 20.16 3.10 8.10
C PHE A 194 19.01 2.09 8.04
N ILE A 195 18.21 2.05 9.10
CA ILE A 195 16.92 1.38 9.10
C ILE A 195 15.82 2.43 8.98
N ILE A 196 15.01 2.33 7.93
CA ILE A 196 13.81 3.16 7.76
C ILE A 196 12.61 2.31 8.16
N LYS A 197 11.93 2.69 9.22
CA LYS A 197 10.68 2.08 9.69
C LYS A 197 9.51 2.95 9.25
N ASP A 198 8.66 2.39 8.41
CA ASP A 198 7.46 3.02 7.86
C ASP A 198 6.23 2.31 8.41
N HIS A 199 5.29 3.02 9.04
CA HIS A 199 4.17 2.37 9.73
C HIS A 199 2.99 3.29 10.04
N TRP A 200 1.86 2.67 10.38
CA TRP A 200 0.58 3.29 10.66
C TRP A 200 0.22 3.18 12.14
N VAL A 201 0.37 4.27 12.88
CA VAL A 201 0.18 4.32 14.33
C VAL A 201 -1.26 4.69 14.67
N LYS A 202 -1.86 4.01 15.65
CA LYS A 202 -3.22 4.32 16.11
C LYS A 202 -3.26 5.71 16.78
N GLY A 203 -4.22 6.53 16.40
CA GLY A 203 -4.42 7.86 16.98
C GLY A 203 -3.94 9.00 16.07
N ASP A 204 -4.08 10.22 16.57
CA ASP A 204 -3.72 11.46 15.85
C ASP A 204 -2.29 11.91 16.13
N LYS A 205 -1.89 12.96 15.42
CA LYS A 205 -0.58 13.60 15.52
C LYS A 205 -0.12 13.93 16.95
N SER A 206 -1.03 14.09 17.91
CA SER A 206 -0.70 14.40 19.31
C SER A 206 -0.21 13.19 20.12
N VAL A 207 -0.53 11.96 19.69
CA VAL A 207 -0.23 10.73 20.46
C VAL A 207 0.64 9.71 19.72
N VAL A 208 0.84 9.88 18.41
CA VAL A 208 1.51 8.88 17.55
C VAL A 208 3.04 8.90 17.65
N LEU A 209 3.63 9.88 18.33
CA LEU A 209 5.08 10.05 18.46
C LEU A 209 5.68 9.43 19.74
N ASN A 210 4.91 8.64 20.49
CA ASN A 210 5.41 8.00 21.71
C ASN A 210 6.70 7.18 21.49
N GLU A 211 6.79 6.40 20.40
CA GLU A 211 8.00 5.64 20.08
C GLU A 211 9.20 6.56 19.80
N VAL A 212 8.97 7.69 19.14
CA VAL A 212 10.01 8.68 18.85
C VAL A 212 10.54 9.29 20.14
N GLU A 213 9.65 9.72 21.03
CA GLU A 213 10.04 10.34 22.31
C GLU A 213 10.75 9.34 23.22
N MET A 214 10.32 8.06 23.23
CA MET A 214 11.03 7.00 23.93
C MET A 214 12.45 6.80 23.38
N LEU A 215 12.62 6.73 22.05
CA LEU A 215 13.95 6.52 21.45
C LEU A 215 14.90 7.70 21.69
N LYS A 216 14.38 8.93 21.73
CA LYS A 216 15.16 10.11 22.13
C LYS A 216 15.60 10.02 23.59
N ALA A 217 14.73 9.54 24.49
CA ALA A 217 15.06 9.38 25.90
C ALA A 217 16.08 8.26 26.17
N LEU A 218 16.13 7.24 25.30
CA LEU A 218 17.04 6.10 25.39
C LEU A 218 18.36 6.29 24.62
N LYS A 219 18.69 7.55 24.26
CA LYS A 219 19.91 7.89 23.55
C LYS A 219 21.16 7.39 24.30
N ASP A 220 22.14 6.90 23.55
CA ASP A 220 23.44 6.44 24.03
C ASP A 220 23.40 5.20 24.94
N ILE A 221 22.24 4.55 25.10
CA ILE A 221 22.12 3.27 25.80
C ILE A 221 22.64 2.13 24.89
N PRO A 222 23.65 1.36 25.32
CA PRO A 222 24.18 0.25 24.54
C PRO A 222 23.11 -0.79 24.20
N GLY A 223 23.10 -1.25 22.94
CA GLY A 223 22.15 -2.25 22.45
C GLY A 223 20.78 -1.70 22.05
N VAL A 224 20.49 -0.43 22.30
CA VAL A 224 19.25 0.23 21.86
C VAL A 224 19.46 0.90 20.50
N PRO A 225 18.53 0.76 19.53
CA PRO A 225 18.57 1.56 18.31
C PRO A 225 18.53 3.06 18.61
N GLN A 226 19.45 3.79 18.01
CA GLN A 226 19.59 5.23 18.12
C GLN A 226 18.69 5.92 17.10
N TYR A 227 17.91 6.88 17.60
CA TYR A 227 17.12 7.80 16.78
C TYR A 227 18.03 8.64 15.86
N VAL A 228 17.64 8.78 14.59
CA VAL A 228 18.26 9.71 13.63
C VAL A 228 17.28 10.82 13.29
N GLU A 229 16.15 10.47 12.69
CA GLU A 229 15.10 11.42 12.29
C GLU A 229 13.73 10.74 12.16
N HIS A 230 12.65 11.51 12.19
CA HIS A 230 11.28 11.01 11.94
C HIS A 230 10.43 12.07 11.25
N CYS A 231 9.36 11.65 10.59
CA CYS A 231 8.30 12.56 10.15
C CYS A 231 6.92 11.92 10.31
N LEU A 232 5.93 12.79 10.49
CA LEU A 232 4.57 12.48 10.10
C LEU A 232 4.51 12.65 8.58
N MET A 233 4.17 11.59 7.87
CA MET A 233 4.08 11.67 6.42
C MET A 233 2.98 12.66 6.04
N GLU A 234 3.21 13.44 4.99
CA GLU A 234 2.23 14.41 4.49
C GLU A 234 1.85 14.07 3.07
N VAL A 235 0.56 14.15 2.75
CA VAL A 235 0.08 13.94 1.37
C VAL A 235 0.16 15.22 0.54
N GLU A 236 0.06 16.35 1.23
CA GLU A 236 0.16 17.72 0.76
C GLU A 236 0.82 18.53 1.89
N PRO A 237 1.56 19.62 1.60
CA PRO A 237 2.19 20.42 2.63
C PRO A 237 1.22 20.83 3.76
N GLY A 238 1.56 20.46 5.00
CA GLY A 238 0.76 20.73 6.21
C GLY A 238 -0.42 19.77 6.43
N LYS A 239 -0.58 18.75 5.57
CA LYS A 239 -1.67 17.77 5.64
C LYS A 239 -1.13 16.37 5.88
N VAL A 240 -1.06 16.04 7.17
CA VAL A 240 -0.61 14.74 7.67
C VAL A 240 -1.45 13.62 7.06
N ASP A 241 -0.76 12.61 6.57
CA ASP A 241 -1.30 11.40 5.99
C ASP A 241 -1.90 10.50 7.07
N ASP A 242 -3.21 10.32 6.97
CA ASP A 242 -3.96 9.47 7.86
C ASP A 242 -5.09 8.74 7.12
N THR A 243 -5.58 7.66 7.72
CA THR A 243 -6.60 6.84 7.06
C THR A 243 -7.97 7.52 6.98
N GLN A 244 -8.25 8.55 7.79
CA GLN A 244 -9.51 9.29 7.69
C GLN A 244 -9.62 10.07 6.39
N MET A 245 -8.50 10.57 5.87
CA MET A 245 -8.45 11.32 4.61
C MET A 245 -9.03 10.55 3.42
N TYR A 246 -8.82 9.23 3.39
CA TYR A 246 -9.33 8.37 2.31
C TYR A 246 -10.78 7.92 2.54
N ARG A 247 -11.30 8.12 3.76
CA ARG A 247 -12.57 7.56 4.23
C ARG A 247 -13.70 8.57 4.35
N GLN A 248 -13.42 9.88 4.29
CA GLN A 248 -14.45 10.90 4.42
C GLN A 248 -15.31 11.04 3.16
N LYS A 249 -16.59 10.60 3.22
CA LYS A 249 -17.79 11.43 2.91
C LYS A 249 -19.17 10.78 2.89
N ILE A 250 -19.40 9.47 3.10
CA ILE A 250 -20.78 8.95 2.93
C ILE A 250 -21.32 8.11 4.09
N TYR A 251 -20.49 7.48 4.91
CA TYR A 251 -21.02 6.74 6.05
C TYR A 251 -20.14 6.92 7.26
N ASN A 252 -20.77 7.03 8.43
CA ASN A 252 -20.18 6.77 9.72
C ASN A 252 -19.59 5.34 9.72
N SER A 253 -18.46 5.13 9.04
CA SER A 253 -17.64 3.94 9.18
C SER A 253 -16.93 4.07 10.52
N THR A 254 -17.71 3.85 11.58
CA THR A 254 -17.25 3.74 12.97
C THR A 254 -16.44 2.46 13.20
N GLN A 255 -16.26 1.62 12.17
CA GLN A 255 -15.62 0.32 12.28
C GLN A 255 -14.11 0.33 12.02
N GLY A 256 -13.55 1.45 11.52
CA GLY A 256 -12.11 1.59 11.29
C GLY A 256 -11.39 2.26 12.46
N VAL A 257 -10.27 1.69 12.90
CA VAL A 257 -9.37 2.37 13.84
C VAL A 257 -8.59 3.44 13.09
N TYR A 258 -8.71 4.70 13.49
CA TYR A 258 -7.94 5.80 12.92
C TYR A 258 -6.43 5.61 13.09
N ARG A 259 -5.67 5.83 12.02
CA ARG A 259 -4.22 5.67 12.02
C ARG A 259 -3.52 6.80 11.26
N THR A 260 -2.41 7.26 11.81
CA THR A 260 -1.50 8.26 11.22
C THR A 260 -0.25 7.58 10.68
N HIS A 261 0.21 7.99 9.51
CA HIS A 261 1.40 7.45 8.85
C HIS A 261 2.68 8.11 9.40
N VAL A 262 3.59 7.29 9.94
CA VAL A 262 4.82 7.71 10.59
C VAL A 262 6.02 7.01 9.96
N ARG A 263 7.03 7.78 9.61
CA ARG A 263 8.33 7.28 9.16
C ARG A 263 9.42 7.64 10.15
N LEU A 264 10.26 6.67 10.47
CA LEU A 264 11.31 6.76 11.47
C LEU A 264 12.62 6.21 10.88
N ILE A 265 13.73 6.89 11.14
CA ILE A 265 15.06 6.53 10.67
C ILE A 265 15.96 6.26 11.89
N LEU A 266 16.58 5.08 11.89
CA LEU A 266 17.31 4.51 13.02
C LEU A 266 18.69 4.01 12.61
N LYS A 267 19.60 3.96 13.57
CA LYS A 267 20.93 3.32 13.48
C LYS A 267 21.35 2.71 14.82
N PRO A 268 22.32 1.79 14.90
CA PRO A 268 22.89 1.03 13.79
C PRO A 268 21.91 -0.05 13.30
N ARG A 269 22.21 -0.64 12.15
CA ARG A 269 21.57 -1.89 11.70
C ARG A 269 21.91 -3.02 12.68
N ALA A 270 20.89 -3.59 13.31
CA ALA A 270 21.02 -4.85 14.05
C ALA A 270 20.94 -6.07 13.12
N ARG A 271 21.46 -7.21 13.56
CA ARG A 271 21.28 -8.50 12.89
C ARG A 271 20.15 -9.29 13.56
N PRO A 272 19.33 -10.05 12.80
CA PRO A 272 18.36 -10.95 13.39
C PRO A 272 19.01 -11.93 14.38
N LEU A 273 18.34 -12.21 15.50
CA LEU A 273 18.86 -13.09 16.55
C LEU A 273 19.13 -14.52 16.07
N HIS A 274 18.43 -14.99 15.04
CA HIS A 274 18.61 -16.35 14.48
C HIS A 274 19.82 -16.47 13.54
N GLU A 275 20.55 -15.39 13.28
CA GLU A 275 21.80 -15.41 12.51
C GLU A 275 23.06 -15.62 13.40
N PHE A 276 22.87 -15.81 14.71
CA PHE A 276 23.91 -16.14 15.69
C PHE A 276 23.79 -17.61 16.13
#